data_AF-A0AAV0FBM7-F1
#
_entry.id   AF-A0AAV0FBM7-F1
#
_cell.length_a   1.000
_cell.length_b   1.000
_cell.length_c   1.000
_cell.angle_alpha   90.00
_cell.angle_beta   90.00
_cell.angle_gamma   90.00
#
_symmetry.space_group_name_H-M   'P 1'
#
loop_
_entity.id
_entity.type
_entity.pdbx_description
1 polymer ?
#
loop_
_entity_poly.entity_id
_entity_poly.type
_entity_poly.pdbx_seq_one_letter_code
_entity_poly.pdbx_strand_id
1 'polypeptide(L)'
;MENWKTNLAIMESKERQYFQQYSNYKAMLNRVGYTPEVSHGVLVEMAEHRKDLENKTKPILDTLRSYQDLPPDKALAALAIEEKKRQYTDAEKYLDDILQSALGSSD
;
A
#
# COMPACT_ATOMS: atom_id res chain seq x y z
N MET A 1 -61.47 -36.14 12.47
CA MET A 1 -61.42 -35.01 11.51
C MET A 1 -61.24 -33.65 12.21
N GLU A 2 -61.60 -33.47 13.48
CA GLU A 2 -61.36 -32.17 14.15
C GLU A 2 -59.89 -31.93 14.49
N ASN A 3 -59.17 -32.95 14.97
CA ASN A 3 -57.77 -32.80 15.38
C ASN A 3 -56.85 -32.30 14.26
N TRP A 4 -57.12 -32.68 13.00
CA TRP A 4 -56.32 -32.19 11.86
C TRP A 4 -56.58 -30.72 11.57
N LYS A 5 -57.84 -30.26 11.69
CA LYS A 5 -58.21 -28.85 11.51
C LYS A 5 -57.55 -27.98 12.58
N THR A 6 -57.57 -28.45 13.82
CA THR A 6 -56.94 -27.78 14.95
C THR A 6 -55.41 -27.71 14.79
N ASN A 7 -54.77 -28.81 14.39
CA ASN A 7 -53.33 -28.83 14.15
C ASN A 7 -52.92 -27.88 13.00
N LEU A 8 -53.72 -27.82 11.93
CA LEU A 8 -53.48 -26.90 10.82
C LEU A 8 -53.58 -25.43 11.26
N ALA A 9 -54.61 -25.09 12.03
CA ALA A 9 -54.77 -23.74 12.60
C ALA A 9 -53.60 -23.35 13.54
N ILE A 10 -53.10 -24.31 14.31
CA ILE A 10 -51.90 -24.11 15.16
C ILE A 10 -50.66 -23.87 14.30
N MET A 11 -50.48 -24.62 13.20
CA MET A 11 -49.34 -24.41 12.29
C MET A 11 -49.37 -23.02 11.66
N GLU A 12 -50.52 -22.58 11.14
CA GLU A 12 -50.67 -21.23 10.60
C GLU A 12 -50.41 -20.14 11.65
N SER A 13 -50.87 -20.34 12.89
CA SER A 13 -50.60 -19.41 13.98
C SER A 13 -49.11 -19.34 14.31
N LYS A 14 -48.41 -20.48 14.33
CA LYS A 14 -46.96 -20.55 14.59
C LYS A 14 -46.16 -19.93 13.45
N GLU A 15 -46.57 -20.14 12.21
CA GLU A 15 -45.96 -19.50 11.04
C GLU A 15 -46.02 -17.97 11.18
N ARG A 16 -47.20 -17.42 11.46
CA ARG A 16 -47.36 -15.98 11.71
C ARG A 16 -46.49 -15.50 12.87
N GLN A 17 -46.42 -16.26 13.96
CA GLN A 17 -45.57 -15.95 15.11
C GLN A 17 -44.09 -15.89 14.72
N TYR A 18 -43.57 -16.87 13.96
CA TYR A 18 -42.19 -16.87 13.51
C TYR A 18 -41.88 -15.73 12.55
N PHE A 19 -42.78 -15.39 11.63
CA PHE A 19 -42.62 -14.23 10.76
C PHE A 19 -42.54 -12.91 11.54
N GLN A 20 -43.36 -12.77 12.58
CA GLN A 20 -43.34 -11.60 13.43
C GLN A 20 -42.06 -11.52 14.26
N GLN A 21 -41.60 -12.64 14.83
CA GLN A 21 -40.32 -12.70 15.54
C GLN A 21 -39.14 -12.38 14.61
N TYR A 22 -39.11 -12.95 13.40
CA TYR A 22 -38.09 -12.65 12.40
C TYR A 22 -38.05 -11.15 12.06
N SER A 23 -39.22 -10.54 11.83
CA SER A 23 -39.32 -9.10 11.56
C SER A 23 -38.82 -8.27 12.75
N ASN A 24 -39.15 -8.66 13.98
CA ASN A 24 -38.67 -7.98 15.19
C ASN A 24 -37.14 -8.07 15.33
N TYR A 25 -36.55 -9.25 15.12
CA TYR A 25 -35.10 -9.42 15.16
C TYR A 25 -34.40 -8.63 14.05
N LYS A 26 -34.96 -8.61 12.85
CA LYS A 26 -34.44 -7.81 11.73
C LYS A 26 -34.48 -6.31 12.05
N ALA A 27 -35.57 -5.82 12.64
CA ALA A 27 -35.68 -4.43 13.07
C ALA A 27 -34.67 -4.09 14.18
N MET A 28 -34.45 -5.03 15.13
CA MET A 28 -33.45 -4.87 16.19
C MET A 28 -32.02 -4.82 15.63
N LEU A 29 -31.68 -5.70 14.70
CA LEU A 29 -30.38 -5.70 14.02
C LEU A 29 -30.15 -4.37 13.28
N ASN A 30 -31.15 -3.90 12.55
CA ASN A 30 -31.08 -2.60 11.85
C ASN A 30 -30.90 -1.43 12.83
N ARG A 31 -31.58 -1.45 13.99
CA ARG A 31 -31.43 -0.41 15.03
C ARG A 31 -30.02 -0.36 15.60
N VAL A 32 -29.37 -1.51 15.74
CA VAL A 32 -27.99 -1.62 16.21
C VAL A 32 -26.98 -1.31 15.09
N GLY A 33 -27.46 -1.07 13.87
CA GLY A 33 -26.61 -0.76 12.71
C GLY A 33 -25.87 -1.99 12.17
N TYR A 34 -26.37 -3.20 12.44
CA TYR A 34 -25.76 -4.41 11.93
C TYR A 34 -25.82 -4.45 10.39
N THR A 35 -24.65 -4.46 9.76
CA THR A 35 -24.50 -4.82 8.35
C THR A 35 -23.92 -6.23 8.23
N PRO A 36 -24.24 -6.99 7.17
CA PRO A 36 -23.66 -8.32 6.94
C PRO A 36 -22.12 -8.34 6.89
N GLU A 37 -21.51 -7.19 6.64
CA GLU A 37 -20.05 -6.99 6.65
C GLU A 37 -19.44 -7.12 8.05
N VAL A 38 -20.23 -6.86 9.11
CA VAL A 38 -19.83 -7.02 10.52
C VAL A 38 -20.06 -8.47 11.00
N SER A 39 -20.50 -9.37 10.11
CA SER A 39 -20.55 -10.79 10.44
C SER A 39 -19.15 -11.32 10.76
N HIS A 40 -19.07 -12.23 11.73
CA HIS A 40 -17.79 -12.74 12.20
C HIS A 40 -16.94 -13.32 11.06
N GLY A 41 -17.55 -14.06 10.13
CA GLY A 41 -16.85 -14.61 8.97
C GLY A 41 -16.20 -13.53 8.12
N VAL A 42 -16.95 -12.49 7.74
CA VAL A 42 -16.42 -11.38 6.92
C VAL A 42 -15.33 -10.61 7.67
N LEU A 43 -15.49 -10.39 8.98
CA LEU A 43 -14.46 -9.73 9.79
C LEU A 43 -13.16 -10.53 9.86
N VAL A 44 -13.26 -11.87 9.94
CA VAL A 44 -12.08 -12.76 9.92
C VAL A 44 -11.40 -12.69 8.56
N GLU A 45 -12.15 -12.80 7.46
CA GLU A 45 -11.61 -12.67 6.11
C GLU A 45 -10.93 -11.31 5.90
N MET A 46 -11.55 -10.21 6.34
CA MET A 46 -10.96 -8.87 6.29
C MET A 46 -9.66 -8.76 7.12
N ALA A 47 -9.60 -9.41 8.27
CA ALA A 47 -8.40 -9.42 9.11
C ALA A 47 -7.26 -10.20 8.46
N GLU A 48 -7.57 -11.33 7.82
CA GLU A 48 -6.61 -12.12 7.05
C GLU A 48 -6.08 -11.33 5.84
N HIS A 49 -6.98 -10.73 5.05
CA HIS A 49 -6.59 -9.86 3.94
C HIS A 49 -5.72 -8.69 4.38
N ARG A 50 -6.02 -8.05 5.51
CA ARG A 50 -5.19 -6.97 6.06
C ARG A 50 -3.79 -7.48 6.41
N LYS A 51 -3.68 -8.66 7.01
CA LYS A 51 -2.40 -9.29 7.35
C LYS A 51 -1.58 -9.60 6.09
N ASP A 52 -2.22 -10.11 5.05
CA ASP A 52 -1.57 -10.40 3.77
C ASP A 52 -1.07 -9.13 3.07
N LEU A 53 -1.85 -8.05 3.12
CA LEU A 53 -1.42 -6.74 2.62
C LEU A 53 -0.22 -6.24 3.41
N GLU A 54 -0.24 -6.32 4.74
CA GLU A 54 0.88 -5.91 5.58
C GLU A 54 2.16 -6.70 5.26
N ASN A 55 2.05 -8.02 5.05
CA ASN A 55 3.16 -8.87 4.65
C ASN A 55 3.76 -8.47 3.30
N LYS A 56 2.94 -7.99 2.35
CA LYS A 56 3.40 -7.49 1.05
C LYS A 56 3.98 -6.08 1.13
N THR A 57 3.46 -5.23 2.01
CA THR A 57 3.88 -3.83 2.13
C THR A 57 5.19 -3.68 2.91
N LYS A 58 5.45 -4.52 3.92
CA LYS A 58 6.71 -4.53 4.70
C LYS A 58 7.97 -4.52 3.82
N PRO A 59 8.17 -5.46 2.87
CA PRO A 59 9.37 -5.46 2.04
C PRO A 59 9.45 -4.23 1.13
N ILE A 60 8.33 -3.71 0.64
CA ILE A 60 8.30 -2.47 -0.17
C ILE A 60 8.74 -1.27 0.66
N LEU A 61 8.26 -1.17 1.90
CA LEU A 61 8.66 -0.12 2.84
C LEU A 61 10.14 -0.23 3.22
N ASP A 62 10.66 -1.45 3.38
CA ASP A 62 12.08 -1.69 3.65
C ASP A 62 12.95 -1.32 2.44
N THR A 63 12.50 -1.60 1.21
CA THR A 63 13.19 -1.11 -0.01
C THR A 63 13.12 0.41 -0.14
N LEU A 64 12.02 1.04 0.26
CA LEU A 64 11.91 2.49 0.21
C LEU A 64 12.82 3.15 1.25
N ARG A 65 12.90 2.57 2.45
CA ARG A 65 13.86 2.96 3.49
C ARG A 65 15.29 2.79 3.01
N SER A 66 15.63 1.68 2.37
CA SER A 66 16.98 1.51 1.84
C SER A 66 17.32 2.55 0.78
N TYR A 67 16.37 2.98 -0.07
CA TYR A 67 16.60 4.10 -0.99
C TYR A 67 16.77 5.45 -0.29
N GLN A 68 16.05 5.69 0.81
CA GLN A 68 16.13 6.93 1.58
C GLN A 68 17.39 6.99 2.47
N ASP A 69 17.81 5.83 2.98
CA ASP A 69 18.99 5.64 3.83
C ASP A 69 20.26 5.47 3.01
N LEU A 70 20.16 5.19 1.70
CA LEU A 70 21.30 5.24 0.79
C LEU A 70 21.83 6.68 0.83
N PRO A 71 23.02 6.91 1.42
CA PRO A 71 23.68 8.18 1.20
C PRO A 71 23.88 8.28 -0.32
N PRO A 72 23.68 9.45 -0.97
CA PRO A 72 24.31 9.65 -2.28
C PRO A 72 25.77 9.26 -2.06
N ASP A 73 26.25 8.24 -2.76
CA ASP A 73 27.53 7.59 -2.47
C ASP A 73 28.63 8.66 -2.55
N LYS A 74 28.92 9.28 -1.39
CA LYS A 74 29.71 10.52 -1.31
C LYS A 74 31.12 10.24 -1.79
N ALA A 75 31.57 9.00 -1.65
CA ALA A 75 32.85 8.54 -2.15
C ALA A 75 32.86 8.52 -3.68
N LEU A 76 31.84 7.95 -4.33
CA LEU A 76 31.74 7.91 -5.80
C LEU A 76 31.53 9.30 -6.40
N ALA A 77 30.72 10.15 -5.77
CA ALA A 77 30.54 11.54 -6.18
C ALA A 77 31.83 12.37 -6.00
N ALA A 78 32.56 12.18 -4.90
CA ALA A 78 33.84 12.85 -4.67
C ALA A 78 34.90 12.41 -5.71
N LEU A 79 34.99 11.10 -6.00
CA LEU A 79 35.87 10.57 -7.04
C LEU A 79 35.53 11.13 -8.43
N ALA A 80 34.25 11.17 -8.79
CA ALA A 80 33.81 11.74 -10.07
C ALA A 80 34.14 13.24 -10.19
N ILE A 81 34.01 13.99 -9.08
CA ILE A 81 34.39 15.42 -9.04
C ILE A 81 35.91 15.58 -9.19
N GLU A 82 36.70 14.76 -8.51
CA GLU A 82 38.16 14.82 -8.57
C GLU A 82 38.71 14.44 -9.96
N GLU A 83 38.17 13.37 -10.56
CA GLU A 83 38.46 12.95 -11.93
C GLU A 83 38.17 14.08 -12.93
N LYS A 84 37.01 14.74 -12.80
CA LYS A 84 36.65 15.87 -13.66
C LYS A 84 37.56 17.08 -13.45
N LYS A 85 37.91 17.41 -12.20
CA LYS A 85 38.88 18.48 -11.91
C LYS A 85 40.23 18.23 -12.57
N ARG A 86 40.72 17.00 -12.54
CA ARG A 86 41.98 16.62 -13.21
C ARG A 86 41.88 16.78 -14.73
N GLN A 87 40.78 16.33 -15.33
CA GLN A 87 40.52 16.53 -16.76
C GLN A 87 40.45 18.03 -17.13
N TYR A 88 39.88 18.88 -16.28
CA TYR A 88 39.88 20.33 -16.48
C TYR A 88 41.29 20.92 -16.43
N THR A 89 42.11 20.54 -15.44
CA THR A 89 43.49 21.07 -15.35
C THR A 89 44.37 20.64 -16.52
N ASP A 90 44.17 19.42 -17.05
CA ASP A 90 44.91 18.94 -18.22
C ASP A 90 44.48 19.69 -19.48
N ALA A 91 43.18 19.99 -19.62
CA ALA A 91 42.66 20.80 -20.72
C ALA A 91 43.12 22.27 -20.65
N GLU A 92 43.19 22.86 -19.46
CA GLU A 92 43.73 24.22 -19.25
C GLU A 92 45.20 24.30 -19.65
N LYS A 93 46.02 23.32 -19.22
CA LYS A 93 47.43 23.26 -19.65
C LYS A 93 47.58 23.12 -21.16
N TYR A 94 46.76 22.29 -21.78
CA TYR A 94 46.77 22.13 -23.23
C TYR A 94 46.41 23.44 -23.96
N LEU A 95 45.43 24.18 -23.45
CA LEU A 95 45.07 25.50 -23.99
C LEU A 95 46.21 26.51 -23.81
N ASP A 96 46.85 26.54 -22.64
CA ASP A 96 47.99 27.42 -22.36
C ASP A 96 49.18 27.11 -23.28
N ASP A 97 49.51 25.83 -23.50
CA ASP A 97 50.60 25.42 -24.39
C ASP A 97 50.32 25.85 -25.84
N ILE A 98 49.06 25.72 -26.31
CA ILE A 98 48.65 26.22 -27.63
C ILE A 98 48.81 27.74 -27.71
N LEU A 99 48.33 28.48 -26.71
CA LEU A 99 48.43 29.94 -26.69
C LEU A 99 49.89 30.41 -26.69
N GLN A 100 50.75 29.75 -25.89
CA GLN A 100 52.19 30.04 -25.88
C GLN A 100 52.84 29.73 -27.23
N SER A 101 52.48 28.63 -27.88
CA SER A 101 52.99 28.31 -29.21
C SER A 101 52.56 29.33 -30.27
N ALA A 102 51.31 29.81 -30.20
CA ALA A 102 50.77 30.80 -31.15
C ALA A 102 51.43 32.18 -30.96
N LEU A 103 51.68 32.57 -29.71
CA LEU A 103 52.42 33.80 -29.37
C LEU A 103 53.89 33.71 -29.79
N GLY A 104 54.53 32.54 -29.63
CA GLY A 104 55.91 32.31 -30.05
C GLY A 104 56.11 32.19 -31.56
N SER A 105 55.06 31.90 -32.33
CA SER A 105 55.08 31.88 -33.80
C SER A 105 54.73 33.24 -34.44
N SER A 106 54.58 34.30 -33.64
CA SER A 106 54.18 35.65 -34.10
C SER A 106 55.35 36.62 -34.34
N ASP A 107 56.60 36.18 -34.13
CA ASP A 107 57.84 36.88 -34.53
C ASP A 107 58.41 36.31 -35.84
#